data_AF-A0A7X5DDY7-F1
#
_entry.id   AF-A0A7X5DDY7-F1
#
_cell.length_a   1.000
_cell.length_b   1.000
_cell.length_c   1.000
_cell.angle_alpha   90.00
_cell.angle_beta   90.00
_cell.angle_gamma   90.00
#
_symmetry.space_group_name_H-M   'P 1'
#
loop_
_entity.id
_entity.type
_entity.pdbx_description
1 polymer ?
#
loop_
_entity_poly.entity_id
_entity_poly.type
_entity_poly.pdbx_seq_one_letter_code
_entity_poly.pdbx_strand_id
1 'polypeptide(L)' 'FGVLTTFVEWDSIRTTTAKKIRYMFTFPVFMLTYIPIALIALVKKAAWKPIKHSISVDVAEFSEAEGARLSSK' A
#
# COMPACT_ATOMS: atom_id res chain seq x y z
N PHE A 1 -3.08 -9.31 20.68
CA PHE A 1 -1.95 -8.53 21.20
C PHE A 1 -2.25 -7.03 21.38
N GLY A 2 -2.88 -6.31 20.43
CA GLY A 2 -3.04 -4.84 20.53
C GLY A 2 -3.86 -4.30 21.72
N VAL A 3 -4.93 -4.99 22.13
CA VAL A 3 -5.72 -4.58 23.32
C VAL A 3 -4.89 -4.77 24.60
N LEU A 4 -4.19 -5.90 24.69
CA LEU A 4 -3.38 -6.26 25.86
C LEU A 4 -2.20 -5.29 26.04
N THR A 5 -1.50 -4.91 24.96
CA THR A 5 -0.40 -3.94 25.02
C THR A 5 -0.90 -2.55 25.40
N THR A 6 -2.08 -2.12 24.92
CA THR A 6 -2.65 -0.82 25.31
C THR A 6 -2.98 -0.76 26.81
N PHE A 7 -3.44 -1.86 27.40
CA PHE A 7 -3.70 -1.95 28.85
C PHE A 7 -2.43 -2.03 29.69
N VAL A 8 -1.43 -2.82 29.27
CA VAL A 8 -0.17 -2.99 30.02
C VAL A 8 0.70 -1.73 29.96
N GLU A 9 0.74 -1.04 28.81
CA GLU A 9 1.51 0.20 28.63
C GLU A 9 0.66 1.47 28.80
N TRP A 10 -0.45 1.38 29.54
CA TRP A 10 -1.38 2.49 29.68
C TRP A 10 -0.71 3.78 30.19
N ASP A 11 0.28 3.68 31.09
CA ASP A 11 0.98 4.85 31.62
C ASP A 11 2.07 5.40 30.68
N SER A 12 2.68 4.53 29.86
CA SER A 12 3.73 4.92 28.89
C SER A 12 3.18 5.66 27.66
N ILE A 13 1.90 5.45 27.32
CA ILE A 13 1.29 6.11 26.17
C ILE A 13 0.92 7.55 26.57
N ARG A 14 1.77 8.52 26.21
CA ARG A 14 1.55 9.95 26.49
C ARG A 14 0.53 10.57 25.53
N THR A 15 -0.74 10.21 25.68
CA THR A 15 -1.87 10.83 24.97
C THR A 15 -3.08 10.93 25.90
N THR A 16 -4.09 11.71 25.52
CA THR A 16 -5.30 11.88 26.34
C THR A 16 -6.09 10.57 26.44
N THR A 17 -6.61 10.28 27.63
CA THR A 17 -7.35 9.03 27.94
C THR A 17 -8.46 8.74 26.93
N ALA A 18 -9.19 9.78 26.50
CA ALA A 18 -10.23 9.67 25.49
C ALA A 18 -9.72 9.21 24.11
N LYS A 19 -8.50 9.62 23.70
CA LYS A 19 -7.91 9.19 22.43
C LYS A 19 -7.46 7.72 22.49
N LYS A 20 -6.91 7.25 23.61
CA LYS A 20 -6.54 5.82 23.79
C LYS A 20 -7.74 4.91 23.60
N ILE A 21 -8.83 5.22 24.31
CA ILE A 21 -10.07 4.45 24.23
C ILE A 21 -10.61 4.47 22.81
N ARG A 22 -10.68 5.66 22.18
CA ARG A 22 -11.14 5.78 20.79
C ARG A 22 -10.28 4.93 19.84
N TYR A 23 -8.95 5.01 19.92
CA TYR A 23 -8.06 4.25 19.05
C TYR A 23 -8.11 2.74 19.28
N MET A 24 -8.35 2.28 20.51
CA MET A 24 -8.58 0.88 20.80
C MET A 24 -9.81 0.30 20.07
N PHE A 25 -10.82 1.13 19.77
CA PHE A 25 -12.00 0.72 19.03
C PHE A 25 -11.93 1.02 17.54
N THR A 26 -11.41 2.18 17.14
CA THR A 26 -11.35 2.56 15.72
C THR A 26 -10.33 1.73 14.97
N PHE A 27 -9.24 1.29 15.60
CA PHE A 27 -8.22 0.47 14.94
C PHE A 27 -8.73 -0.93 14.56
N PRO A 28 -9.37 -1.71 15.44
CA PRO A 28 -10.02 -2.97 15.06
C PRO A 28 -11.12 -2.76 14.02
N VAL A 29 -11.96 -1.74 14.17
CA VAL A 29 -13.02 -1.44 13.19
C VAL A 29 -12.44 -1.14 11.81
N PHE A 30 -11.34 -0.38 11.74
CA PHE A 30 -10.60 -0.17 10.50
C PHE A 30 -10.09 -1.50 9.92
N MET A 31 -9.51 -2.37 10.74
CA MET A 31 -9.07 -3.70 10.29
C MET A 31 -10.22 -4.58 9.77
N LEU A 32 -11.43 -4.47 10.34
CA LEU A 32 -12.60 -5.19 9.84
C LEU A 32 -12.97 -4.78 8.41
N THR A 33 -12.67 -3.55 7.98
CA THR A 33 -12.95 -3.11 6.59
C THR A 33 -12.12 -3.85 5.53
N TYR A 34 -11.01 -4.48 5.93
CA TYR A 34 -10.21 -5.34 5.05
C TYR A 34 -10.81 -6.73 4.87
N ILE A 35 -11.68 -7.20 5.76
CA ILE A 35 -12.30 -8.53 5.67
C ILE A 35 -13.11 -8.66 4.38
N PRO A 36 -14.03 -7.73 4.01
CA PRO A 36 -14.71 -7.77 2.73
C PRO A 36 -13.77 -7.82 1.52
N ILE A 37 -12.68 -7.06 1.54
CA ILE A 37 -11.69 -7.00 0.46
C ILE A 37 -11.01 -8.37 0.31
N ALA A 38 -10.59 -8.97 1.43
CA ALA A 38 -9.97 -10.29 1.46
C ALA A 38 -10.93 -11.38 0.94
N LEU A 39 -12.20 -11.35 1.36
CA LEU A 39 -13.22 -12.29 0.87
C LEU A 39 -13.42 -12.17 -0.64
N ILE A 40 -13.53 -10.94 -1.17
CA ILE A 40 -13.67 -10.71 -2.61
C ILE A 40 -12.42 -11.16 -3.36
N ALA A 41 -11.22 -10.97 -2.80
CA ALA A 41 -9.96 -11.41 -3.41
C ALA A 41 -9.83 -12.94 -3.47
N LEU A 42 -10.40 -13.68 -2.51
CA LEU A 42 -10.44 -15.15 -2.52
C LEU A 42 -11.45 -15.69 -3.53
N VAL A 43 -12.61 -15.04 -3.67
CA VAL A 43 -13.69 -15.48 -4.57
C VAL A 43 -13.43 -15.04 -6.01
N LYS A 44 -12.85 -13.87 -6.23
CA LYS A 44 -12.49 -13.40 -7.57
C LYS A 44 -11.14 -13.97 -7.96
N LYS A 45 -11.10 -14.73 -9.06
CA LYS A 45 -9.85 -15.00 -9.78
C LYS A 45 -9.29 -13.68 -10.30
N ALA A 46 -8.46 -13.02 -9.49
CA ALA A 46 -7.64 -11.90 -9.91
C ALA A 46 -6.57 -12.42 -10.88
N ALA A 47 -6.96 -12.66 -12.11
CA ALA A 47 -6.01 -12.94 -13.19
C ALA A 47 -5.28 -11.63 -13.50
N TRP A 48 -3.96 -11.67 -13.53
CA TRP A 48 -3.17 -10.53 -13.99
C TRP A 48 -3.57 -10.22 -15.43
N LYS A 49 -4.17 -9.04 -15.65
CA LYS A 49 -4.51 -8.57 -16.99
C LYS A 49 -3.30 -7.78 -17.51
N PRO A 50 -2.73 -8.15 -18.67
CA PRO A 50 -1.62 -7.40 -19.24
C PRO A 50 -2.00 -5.94 -19.39
N ILE A 51 -1.19 -5.07 -18.82
CA ILE A 51 -1.32 -3.63 -19.01
C ILE A 51 -0.90 -3.36 -20.45
N LYS A 52 -1.82 -2.87 -21.28
CA LYS A 52 -1.49 -2.46 -22.65
C LYS A 52 -0.63 -1.20 -22.57
N HIS A 53 0.67 -1.36 -22.71
CA HIS A 53 1.58 -0.23 -22.92
C HIS A 53 1.36 0.26 -24.36
N SER A 54 0.68 1.40 -24.53
CA SER A 54 0.37 2.01 -25.83
C SER A 54 1.53 2.79 -26.44
N ILE A 55 2.67 2.82 -25.75
CA ILE A 55 3.89 3.49 -26.19
C ILE A 55 4.99 2.44 -26.14
N SER A 56 5.21 1.77 -27.27
CA SER A 56 6.45 1.04 -27.54
C SER A 56 7.43 2.06 -28.10
N VAL A 57 8.36 2.55 -27.28
CA VAL A 57 9.58 3.16 -27.81
C VAL A 57 10.43 1.99 -28.28
N ASP A 58 10.77 1.97 -29.57
CA ASP A 58 11.64 0.92 -30.09
C ASP A 58 13.04 1.08 -29.47
N VAL A 59 13.64 -0.03 -29.06
CA VAL A 59 14.95 -0.02 -28.39
C VAL A 59 16.03 0.53 -29.32
N ALA A 60 15.87 0.36 -30.64
CA ALA A 60 16.77 0.95 -31.63
C ALA A 60 16.71 2.48 -31.60
N GLU A 61 15.50 3.06 -31.58
CA GLU A 61 15.31 4.52 -31.53
C GLU A 61 15.87 5.11 -30.22
N PHE A 62 15.74 4.40 -29.10
CA PHE A 62 16.34 4.82 -27.83
C PHE A 62 17.87 4.79 -27.85
N SER A 63 18.48 3.73 -28.43
CA SER A 63 19.93 3.61 -28.54
C SER A 63 20.54 4.65 -29.50
N GLU A 64 19.86 4.93 -30.61
CA GLU A 64 20.28 5.95 -31.56
C GLU A 64 20.17 7.36 -30.97
N ALA A 65 19.08 7.65 -30.24
CA ALA A 65 18.91 8.91 -29.52
C ALA A 65 19.94 9.10 -28.39
N GLU A 66 20.32 8.03 -27.68
CA GLU A 66 21.39 8.07 -26.68
C GLU A 66 22.76 8.31 -27.33
N GLY A 67 23.07 7.62 -28.43
CA GLY A 67 24.29 7.83 -29.20
C GLY A 67 24.42 9.25 -29.74
N ALA A 68 23.34 9.81 -30.27
CA ALA A 68 23.28 11.20 -30.73
C ALA A 68 23.48 12.21 -29.59
N ARG A 69 22.92 11.93 -28.40
CA ARG A 69 23.10 12.76 -27.19
C ARG A 69 24.54 12.73 -26.68
N LEU A 70 25.20 11.57 -26.73
CA LEU A 70 26.61 11.41 -26.31
C LEU A 70 27.58 12.10 -27.28
N SER A 71 27.27 12.10 -28.58
CA SER A 71 28.07 12.80 -29.60
C SER A 71 27.95 14.33 -29.55
N SER A 72 26.93 14.86 -28.88
CA SER A 72 26.68 16.31 -28.78
C SER A 72 27.29 16.97 -27.53
N LYS A 73 27.99 16.21 -26.67
CA LYS A 73 28.76 16.71 -25.53
C LYS A 73 30.25 16.72 -25.86
#